data_AF-A0A5B7JFV4-F1
#
_entry.id   AF-A0A5B7JFV4-F1
#
_cell.length_a   1.000
_cell.length_b   1.000
_cell.length_c   1.000
_cell.angle_alpha   90.00
_cell.angle_beta   90.00
_cell.angle_gamma   90.00
#
_symmetry.space_group_name_H-M   'P 1'
#
loop_
_entity.id
_entity.type
_entity.pdbx_description
1 polymer ?
#
loop_
_entity_poly.entity_id
_entity_poly.type
_entity_poly.pdbx_seq_one_letter_code
_entity_poly.pdbx_strand_id
1 'polypeptide(L)'
;MDNAGQWSEKFLQLTMVNAMDQWVEKSARYRREEEPLLLDLVFTKKPEPLPIIQYLSPMRRSDHVTLEMQIQEEDEISYREDYKEERLNYARADF
;
A
#
# COMPACT_ATOMS: atom_id res chain seq x y z
N MET A 1 7.78 -9.34 -22.92
CA MET A 1 6.52 -9.66 -22.21
C MET A 1 6.39 -8.64 -21.10
N ASP A 2 5.27 -7.92 -21.05
CA ASP A 2 5.06 -6.85 -20.08
C ASP A 2 4.74 -7.47 -18.72
N ASN A 3 5.77 -7.62 -17.89
CA ASN A 3 5.64 -8.15 -16.55
C ASN A 3 4.81 -7.19 -15.66
N ALA A 4 4.80 -5.89 -15.95
CA ALA A 4 4.12 -4.90 -15.10
C ALA A 4 2.59 -5.09 -15.11
N GLY A 5 2.00 -5.40 -16.28
CA GLY A 5 0.58 -5.70 -16.40
C GLY A 5 0.15 -6.97 -15.65
N GLN A 6 1.00 -7.99 -15.60
CA GLN A 6 0.70 -9.23 -14.87
C GLN A 6 0.79 -9.04 -13.35
N TRP A 7 1.73 -8.21 -12.88
CA TRP A 7 1.87 -7.90 -11.46
C TRP A 7 0.71 -7.04 -10.94
N SER A 8 0.24 -6.06 -11.72
CA SER A 8 -0.90 -5.23 -11.33
C SER A 8 -2.19 -6.05 -11.23
N GLU A 9 -2.44 -6.97 -12.17
CA GLU A 9 -3.60 -7.85 -12.13
C GLU A 9 -3.61 -8.76 -10.90
N LYS A 10 -2.49 -9.44 -10.63
CA LYS A 10 -2.37 -10.32 -9.45
C LYS A 10 -2.54 -9.57 -8.14
N PHE A 11 -1.96 -8.37 -8.05
CA PHE A 11 -2.11 -7.53 -6.88
C PHE A 11 -3.57 -7.12 -6.65
N LEU A 12 -4.28 -6.66 -7.69
CA LEU A 12 -5.69 -6.30 -7.61
C LEU A 12 -6.57 -7.51 -7.22
N GLN A 13 -6.31 -8.68 -7.80
CA GLN A 13 -7.00 -9.91 -7.42
C GLN A 13 -6.78 -10.25 -5.95
N LEU A 14 -5.54 -10.16 -5.45
CA LEU A 14 -5.23 -10.45 -4.05
C LEU A 14 -5.94 -9.48 -3.10
N THR A 15 -5.94 -8.18 -3.42
CA THR A 15 -6.64 -7.13 -2.67
C THR A 15 -8.14 -7.41 -2.61
N MET A 16 -8.75 -7.77 -3.74
CA MET A 16 -10.17 -8.11 -3.81
C MET A 16 -10.51 -9.38 -3.02
N VAL A 17 -9.76 -10.47 -3.21
CA VAL A 17 -9.99 -11.76 -2.54
C VAL A 17 -9.88 -11.62 -1.01
N ASN A 18 -8.96 -10.78 -0.54
CA ASN A 18 -8.75 -10.54 0.89
C ASN A 18 -9.64 -9.44 1.48
N ALA A 19 -10.55 -8.86 0.70
CA ALA A 19 -11.40 -7.73 1.10
C ALA A 19 -10.59 -6.60 1.76
N MET A 20 -9.46 -6.24 1.16
CA MET A 20 -8.62 -5.16 1.65
C MET A 20 -9.18 -3.81 1.23
N ASP A 21 -9.17 -2.85 2.15
CA ASP A 21 -9.55 -1.47 1.92
C ASP A 21 -8.33 -0.64 1.53
N GLN A 22 -8.52 0.27 0.59
CA GLN A 22 -7.52 1.27 0.19
C GLN A 22 -7.72 2.53 1.04
N TRP A 23 -6.64 3.04 1.65
CA TRP A 23 -6.73 4.10 2.66
C TRP A 23 -6.25 5.48 2.21
N VAL A 24 -5.63 5.60 1.03
CA VAL A 24 -5.05 6.86 0.57
C VAL A 24 -6.04 7.59 -0.33
N GLU A 25 -6.68 8.62 0.19
CA GLU A 25 -7.73 9.36 -0.52
C GLU A 25 -7.18 10.55 -1.33
N LYS A 26 -6.02 11.10 -0.94
CA LYS A 26 -5.49 12.34 -1.51
C LYS A 26 -4.29 12.06 -2.40
N SER A 27 -4.14 12.85 -3.47
CA SER A 27 -2.92 12.86 -4.27
C SER A 27 -1.71 13.04 -3.37
N ALA A 28 -0.76 12.12 -3.51
CA ALA A 28 0.44 12.14 -2.71
C ALA A 28 1.60 12.78 -3.49
N ARG A 29 1.54 12.88 -4.82
CA ARG A 29 2.61 13.47 -5.63
C ARG A 29 2.24 14.88 -6.11
N TYR A 30 3.08 15.85 -5.81
CA TYR A 30 2.96 17.25 -6.22
C TYR A 30 4.25 17.73 -6.88
N ARG A 31 4.27 17.76 -8.21
CA ARG A 31 5.31 18.45 -8.98
C ARG A 31 4.77 19.77 -9.51
N ARG A 32 5.63 20.78 -9.54
CA ARG A 32 5.27 22.20 -9.76
C ARG A 32 4.17 22.42 -10.81
N GLU A 33 4.35 21.85 -12.00
CA GLU A 33 3.47 22.07 -13.16
C GLU A 33 2.73 20.80 -13.57
N GLU A 34 2.90 19.69 -12.86
CA GLU A 34 2.19 18.44 -13.15
C GLU A 34 0.90 18.38 -12.31
N GLU A 35 -0.14 17.74 -12.86
CA GLU A 35 -1.35 17.47 -12.09
C GLU A 35 -1.03 16.57 -10.88
N PRO A 36 -1.61 16.83 -9.70
CA PRO A 36 -1.39 16.00 -8.53
C PRO A 36 -1.89 14.56 -8.75
N LEU A 37 -1.04 13.56 -8.54
CA LEU A 37 -1.38 12.16 -8.77
C LEU A 37 -1.51 11.36 -7.47
N LEU A 38 -2.49 10.45 -7.45
CA LEU A 38 -2.63 9.41 -6.43
C LEU A 38 -1.84 8.17 -6.87
N LEU A 39 -0.55 8.12 -6.50
CA LEU A 39 0.34 7.01 -6.86
C LEU A 39 0.72 6.14 -5.66
N ASP A 40 0.73 6.73 -4.47
CA ASP A 40 0.99 6.03 -3.23
C ASP A 40 -0.31 5.40 -2.72
N LEU A 41 -0.28 4.09 -2.49
CA LEU A 41 -1.45 3.31 -2.07
C LEU A 41 -1.10 2.52 -0.82
N VAL A 42 -2.05 2.43 0.11
CA VAL A 42 -1.95 1.60 1.31
C VAL A 42 -3.19 0.74 1.36
N PHE A 43 -3.00 -0.57 1.36
CA PHE A 43 -4.08 -1.56 1.45
C PHE A 43 -3.93 -2.36 2.73
N THR A 44 -5.00 -2.46 3.51
CA THR A 44 -5.06 -3.34 4.68
C THR A 44 -6.43 -3.98 4.76
N LYS A 45 -6.56 -5.09 5.48
CA LYS A 45 -7.88 -5.48 5.99
C LYS A 45 -8.39 -4.37 6.91
N LYS A 46 -9.71 -4.21 6.99
CA LYS A 46 -10.34 -3.18 7.82
C LYS A 46 -9.97 -3.40 9.30
N PRO A 47 -9.10 -2.57 9.89
CA PRO A 47 -8.73 -2.74 11.27
C PRO A 47 -9.81 -2.14 12.18
N GLU A 48 -9.95 -2.69 13.38
CA GLU A 48 -10.76 -2.11 14.44
C GLU A 48 -9.86 -1.75 15.63
N PRO A 49 -9.79 -0.46 16.04
CA PRO A 49 -10.47 0.72 15.47
C PRO A 49 -9.92 1.16 14.11
N LEU A 50 -10.69 2.02 13.43
CA LEU A 50 -10.32 2.61 12.14
C LEU A 50 -8.95 3.33 12.23
N PRO A 51 -8.12 3.23 11.19
CA PRO A 51 -6.78 3.78 11.22
C PRO A 51 -6.80 5.30 11.07
N ILE A 52 -5.82 5.97 11.67
CA ILE A 52 -5.61 7.42 11.51
C ILE A 52 -4.52 7.62 10.46
N ILE A 53 -4.84 8.31 9.37
CA ILE A 53 -3.89 8.66 8.30
C ILE A 53 -3.63 10.16 8.24
N GLN A 54 -2.36 10.55 8.26
CA GLN A 54 -1.90 11.93 8.16
C GLN A 54 -1.07 12.12 6.89
N TYR A 55 -1.19 13.32 6.31
CA TYR A 55 -0.51 13.74 5.09
C TYR A 55 0.45 14.87 5.45
N LEU A 56 1.74 14.54 5.55
CA LEU A 56 2.77 15.46 6.00
C LEU A 56 3.53 16.04 4.80
N SER A 57 3.68 17.36 4.77
CA SER A 57 4.45 18.03 3.72
C SER A 57 5.92 17.66 3.84
N PRO A 58 6.55 17.15 2.77
CA PRO A 58 7.99 16.93 2.78
C PRO A 58 8.63 18.31 2.77
N MET A 59 9.43 18.65 3.78
CA MET A 59 10.14 19.95 3.85
C MET A 59 11.20 20.04 2.73
N ARG A 60 10.76 20.22 1.48
CA ARG A 60 11.54 20.32 0.23
C ARG A 60 12.47 19.13 -0.08
N ARG A 61 12.20 17.96 0.49
CA ARG A 61 13.02 16.74 0.28
C ARG A 61 12.46 15.77 -0.77
N SER A 62 11.18 15.87 -1.09
CA SER A 62 10.47 14.96 -1.99
C SER A 62 9.37 15.72 -2.72
N ASP A 63 9.03 15.28 -3.93
CA ASP A 63 7.80 15.65 -4.63
C ASP A 63 6.61 14.79 -4.20
N HIS A 64 6.83 13.77 -3.36
CA HIS A 64 5.79 12.98 -2.70
C HIS A 64 5.57 13.40 -1.23
N VAL A 65 4.30 13.48 -0.83
CA VAL A 65 3.79 13.65 0.53
C VAL A 65 4.18 12.45 1.37
N THR A 66 4.58 12.71 2.61
CA THR A 66 4.80 11.64 3.58
C THR A 66 3.46 11.22 4.17
N LEU A 67 3.09 9.95 4.00
CA LEU A 67 1.91 9.35 4.61
C LEU A 67 2.30 8.71 5.94
N GLU A 68 1.64 9.10 7.01
CA GLU A 68 1.78 8.46 8.32
C GLU A 68 0.45 7.81 8.70
N MET A 69 0.44 6.48 8.85
CA MET A 69 -0.76 5.72 9.21
C MET A 69 -0.53 5.01 10.53
N GLN A 70 -1.44 5.23 11.48
CA GLN A 70 -1.45 4.54 12.77
C GLN A 70 -2.51 3.44 12.72
N ILE A 71 -2.08 2.21 12.97
CA ILE A 71 -2.93 1.01 13.03
C ILE A 71 -2.74 0.40 14.40
N GLN A 72 -3.84 0.09 15.07
CA GLN A 72 -3.79 -0.69 16.31
C GLN A 72 -3.70 -2.17 15.95
N GLU A 73 -2.75 -2.87 16.56
CA GLU A 73 -2.66 -4.32 16.44
C GLU A 73 -3.81 -4.96 17.21
N GLU A 74 -4.54 -5.89 16.58
CA GLU A 74 -5.50 -6.73 17.30
C GLU A 74 -4.73 -7.70 18.21
N ASP A 75 -5.19 -7.85 19.46
CA ASP A 75 -4.63 -8.81 20.40
C ASP A 75 -4.83 -10.23 19.84
N GLU A 76 -3.74 -10.81 19.35
CA GLU A 76 -3.53 -12.24 19.13
C GLU A 76 -4.39 -12.91 18.03
N ILE A 77 -4.13 -12.56 16.78
CA ILE A 77 -4.38 -13.50 15.69
C ILE A 77 -3.32 -14.60 15.80
N SER A 78 -3.69 -15.77 16.34
CA SER A 78 -2.88 -17.00 16.25
C SER A 78 -2.49 -17.22 14.79
N TYR A 79 -1.27 -16.85 14.42
CA TYR A 79 -0.73 -17.01 13.07
C TYR A 79 -0.76 -18.50 12.71
N ARG A 80 -1.74 -18.92 11.89
CA ARG A 80 -1.44 -20.02 10.99
C ARG A 80 -0.45 -19.47 9.99
N GLU A 81 0.77 -19.98 10.02
CA GLU A 81 1.85 -19.61 9.10
C GLU A 81 1.66 -20.20 7.69
N ASP A 82 0.51 -20.81 7.42
CA ASP A 82 0.18 -21.43 6.13
C ASP A 82 0.14 -20.42 4.98
N TYR A 83 -0.14 -19.13 5.23
CA TYR A 83 0.01 -18.08 4.22
C TYR A 83 1.46 -17.74 3.85
N LYS A 84 2.46 -18.17 4.66
CA LYS A 84 3.88 -17.94 4.38
C LYS A 84 4.52 -19.05 3.53
N GLU A 85 3.82 -20.16 3.26
CA GLU A 85 4.38 -21.25 2.45
C GLU A 85 4.61 -20.84 0.98
N GLU A 86 3.84 -19.89 0.46
CA GLU A 86 4.18 -19.19 -0.79
C GLU A 86 5.09 -17.99 -0.48
N ARG A 87 6.36 -18.27 -0.14
CA ARG A 87 7.41 -17.23 -0.19
C ARG A 87 7.64 -16.83 -1.65
N LEU A 88 6.79 -15.95 -2.19
CA LEU A 88 7.11 -15.21 -3.39
C LEU A 88 8.36 -14.37 -3.08
N ASN A 89 9.49 -14.73 -3.70
CA ASN A 89 10.76 -14.01 -3.54
C ASN A 89 10.65 -12.64 -4.23
N TYR A 90 10.09 -11.65 -3.54
CA TYR A 90 10.01 -10.26 -4.01
C TYR A 90 11.38 -9.55 -4.11
N ALA A 91 12.48 -10.24 -3.78
CA ALA A 91 13.83 -9.68 -3.77
C ALA A 91 14.53 -9.68 -5.14
N ARG A 92 13.93 -10.27 -6.20
CA ARG A 92 14.52 -10.28 -7.55
C ARG A 92 13.66 -9.54 -8.56
N ALA A 93 13.90 -8.24 -8.66
CA ALA A 93 13.73 -7.53 -9.92
C ALA A 93 15.03 -7.72 -10.71
N ASP A 94 15.20 -8.88 -11.35
CA ASP A 94 16.24 -9.08 -12.35
C ASP A 94 15.75 -8.40 -13.65
N PHE A 95 16.38 -7.28 -14.02
CA PHE A 95 16.20 -6.58 -15.29
C PHE A 95 16.93 -7.28 -16.44
#